data_AF-A0A1C6M357-F1
#
_entry.id   AF-A0A1C6M357-F1
#
_cell.length_a   1.000
_cell.length_b   1.000
_cell.length_c   1.000
_cell.angle_alpha   90.00
_cell.angle_beta   90.00
_cell.angle_gamma   90.00
#
_symmetry.space_group_name_H-M   'P 1'
#
loop_
_entity.id
_entity.type
_entity.pdbx_description
1 polymer ?
#
loop_
_entity_poly.entity_id
_entity_poly.type
_entity_poly.pdbx_seq_one_letter_code
_entity_poly.pdbx_strand_id
1 'polypeptide(L)'
;MRKLLLLAALACTAAGAYAADNACEAKAAEKKLAGAAKNSFIQKCQKDMKAAAPAAAAAPASCEAKAADKKLAGAAKGSFIKKCEKDMKAQAPGAQGVCENKAADKKLAGAAKKSFIQKCVKDAGGN
;
A
#
# COMPACT_ATOMS: atom_id res chain seq x y z
N MET A 1 1.22 -16.75 -33.26
CA MET A 1 2.01 -17.74 -32.50
C MET A 1 3.49 -17.35 -32.53
N ARG A 2 4.20 -17.53 -31.41
CA ARG A 2 5.61 -17.13 -31.11
C ARG A 2 5.76 -15.64 -30.80
N LYS A 3 5.99 -15.17 -29.58
CA LYS A 3 6.62 -15.73 -28.37
C LYS A 3 5.96 -14.98 -27.19
N LEU A 4 5.24 -15.58 -26.23
CA LEU A 4 5.74 -16.50 -25.21
C LEU A 4 7.17 -16.15 -24.82
N LEU A 5 7.31 -15.18 -23.90
CA LEU A 5 8.32 -15.06 -22.84
C LEU A 5 8.17 -13.71 -22.12
N LEU A 6 7.00 -13.49 -21.49
CA LEU A 6 6.81 -12.45 -20.46
C LEU A 6 6.87 -13.10 -19.06
N LEU A 7 7.86 -13.98 -18.88
CA LEU A 7 8.33 -14.43 -17.57
C LEU A 7 9.82 -14.08 -17.48
N ALA A 8 10.11 -12.89 -16.99
CA ALA A 8 11.34 -12.63 -16.27
C ALA A 8 10.92 -12.07 -14.92
N ALA A 9 10.71 -13.00 -14.00
CA ALA A 9 10.69 -12.72 -12.58
C ALA A 9 11.98 -11.95 -12.23
N LEU A 10 11.86 -10.80 -11.57
CA LEU A 10 12.90 -10.37 -10.67
C LEU A 10 12.29 -10.22 -9.29
N ALA A 11 12.67 -11.21 -8.50
CA ALA A 11 12.35 -11.41 -7.11
C ALA A 11 12.77 -10.20 -6.25
N CYS A 12 11.96 -10.02 -5.22
CA CYS A 12 12.12 -9.17 -4.05
C CYS A 12 13.56 -9.00 -3.56
N THR A 13 14.02 -7.76 -3.38
CA THR A 13 14.86 -7.40 -2.24
C THR A 13 14.42 -6.06 -1.66
N ALA A 14 14.21 -6.08 -0.35
CA ALA A 14 13.70 -5.00 0.46
C ALA A 14 14.76 -3.90 0.66
N ALA A 15 14.40 -2.66 0.33
CA ALA A 15 15.06 -1.43 0.81
C ALA A 15 14.08 -0.26 0.65
N GLY A 16 12.99 -0.33 1.43
CA GLY A 16 11.70 0.35 1.21
C GLY A 16 11.63 1.88 1.32
N ALA A 17 12.71 2.63 1.11
CA ALA A 17 12.61 4.09 0.98
C ALA A 17 13.69 4.67 0.06
N TYR A 18 14.94 4.19 0.15
CA TYR A 18 16.05 4.68 -0.68
C TYR A 18 16.19 3.96 -2.04
N ALA A 19 15.65 2.74 -2.17
CA ALA A 19 15.74 1.98 -3.43
C ALA A 19 14.61 2.32 -4.42
N ALA A 20 13.48 2.87 -3.97
CA ALA A 20 12.39 3.25 -4.85
C ALA A 20 12.78 4.43 -5.77
N ASP A 21 13.50 5.42 -5.23
CA ASP A 21 14.04 6.53 -6.02
C ASP A 21 15.03 6.03 -7.08
N ASN A 22 16.01 5.24 -6.67
CA ASN A 22 17.03 4.69 -7.59
C ASN A 22 16.42 3.79 -8.68
N ALA A 23 15.42 2.96 -8.35
CA ALA A 23 14.76 2.09 -9.32
C ALA A 23 13.92 2.90 -10.34
N CYS A 24 13.19 3.91 -9.88
CA CYS A 24 12.40 4.78 -10.76
C CYS A 24 13.28 5.67 -11.65
N GLU A 25 14.42 6.15 -11.13
CA GLU A 25 15.41 6.88 -11.91
C GLU A 25 16.09 6.02 -12.98
N ALA A 26 16.48 4.78 -12.64
CA ALA A 26 17.05 3.84 -13.59
C ALA A 26 16.06 3.52 -14.73
N LYS A 27 14.79 3.30 -14.40
CA LYS A 27 13.71 3.06 -15.39
C LYS A 27 13.45 4.28 -16.28
N ALA A 28 13.57 5.49 -15.74
CA ALA A 28 13.45 6.72 -16.51
C ALA A 28 14.64 6.91 -17.46
N ALA A 29 15.86 6.56 -17.02
CA ALA A 29 17.08 6.61 -17.80
C ALA A 29 17.08 5.56 -18.95
N GLU A 30 16.60 4.34 -18.69
CA GLU A 30 16.40 3.31 -19.74
C GLU A 30 15.44 3.79 -20.84
N LYS A 31 14.43 4.58 -20.47
CA LYS A 31 13.50 5.22 -21.43
C LYS A 31 14.03 6.51 -22.04
N LYS A 32 15.27 6.93 -21.73
CA LYS A 32 15.90 8.20 -22.13
C LYS A 32 15.01 9.42 -21.86
N LEU A 33 14.24 9.39 -20.79
CA LEU A 33 13.42 10.53 -20.38
C LEU A 33 14.33 11.60 -19.78
N ALA A 34 14.20 12.84 -20.25
CA ALA A 34 14.94 14.00 -19.75
C ALA A 34 13.97 15.13 -19.37
N GLY A 35 14.45 16.08 -18.56
CA GLY A 35 13.70 17.26 -18.14
C GLY A 35 12.37 16.93 -17.45
N ALA A 36 11.31 17.67 -17.78
CA ALA A 36 9.99 17.55 -17.16
C ALA A 36 9.38 16.13 -17.30
N ALA A 37 9.69 15.43 -18.39
CA ALA A 37 9.20 14.07 -18.64
C ALA A 37 9.83 13.04 -17.69
N LYS A 38 11.13 13.17 -17.38
CA LYS A 38 11.82 12.36 -16.36
C LYS A 38 11.14 12.55 -15.00
N ASN A 39 10.91 13.79 -14.60
CA ASN A 39 10.34 14.11 -13.29
C ASN A 39 8.90 13.57 -13.15
N SER A 40 8.08 13.73 -14.19
CA SER A 40 6.69 13.23 -14.21
C SER A 40 6.63 11.70 -14.12
N PHE A 41 7.55 11.02 -14.81
CA PHE A 41 7.66 9.56 -14.77
C PHE A 41 8.13 9.05 -13.41
N ILE A 42 9.14 9.69 -12.81
CA ILE A 42 9.64 9.31 -11.47
C ILE A 42 8.54 9.51 -10.43
N GLN A 43 7.87 10.67 -10.43
CA GLN A 43 6.76 10.96 -9.52
C GLN A 43 5.63 9.93 -9.65
N LYS A 44 5.28 9.55 -10.88
CA LYS A 44 4.29 8.51 -11.15
C LYS A 44 4.77 7.14 -10.64
N CYS A 45 6.00 6.77 -10.97
CA CYS A 45 6.63 5.51 -10.57
C CYS A 45 6.71 5.38 -9.04
N GLN A 46 7.16 6.40 -8.31
CA GLN A 46 7.20 6.41 -6.84
C GLN A 46 5.79 6.23 -6.25
N LYS A 47 4.78 6.89 -6.84
CA LYS A 47 3.39 6.78 -6.38
C LYS A 47 2.81 5.38 -6.59
N ASP A 48 3.09 4.78 -7.75
CA ASP A 48 2.70 3.39 -8.05
C ASP A 48 3.46 2.39 -7.17
N MET A 49 4.75 2.61 -6.90
CA MET A 49 5.54 1.76 -5.99
C MET A 49 5.06 1.86 -4.54
N LYS A 50 4.64 3.05 -4.09
CA LYS A 50 4.04 3.25 -2.76
C LYS A 50 2.66 2.59 -2.64
N ALA A 51 1.92 2.46 -3.74
CA ALA A 51 0.68 1.70 -3.82
C ALA A 51 0.92 0.17 -3.92
N ALA A 52 2.09 -0.25 -4.41
CA ALA A 52 2.48 -1.65 -4.57
C ALA A 52 3.33 -2.21 -3.41
N ALA A 53 3.77 -1.37 -2.46
CA ALA A 53 4.51 -1.83 -1.29
C ALA A 53 3.59 -2.73 -0.43
N PRO A 54 4.00 -3.99 -0.13
CA PRO A 54 3.22 -4.84 0.75
C PRO A 54 3.21 -4.21 2.15
N ALA A 55 2.07 -3.66 2.53
CA ALA A 55 1.82 -3.10 3.87
C ALA A 55 1.96 -4.14 5.01
N ALA A 56 2.22 -5.39 4.68
CA ALA A 56 2.33 -6.49 5.61
C ALA A 56 3.56 -6.40 6.54
N ALA A 57 4.64 -5.70 6.15
CA ALA A 57 5.87 -5.64 6.96
C ALA A 57 6.04 -4.36 7.80
N ALA A 58 5.24 -3.30 7.55
CA ALA A 58 5.37 -2.01 8.24
C ALA A 58 4.35 -1.80 9.38
N ALA A 59 3.26 -2.58 9.39
CA ALA A 59 2.22 -2.51 10.41
C ALA A 59 2.73 -2.74 11.85
N PRO A 60 3.49 -3.82 12.16
CA PRO A 60 3.88 -4.12 13.54
C PRO A 60 4.81 -3.04 14.11
N ALA A 61 5.82 -2.59 13.35
CA ALA A 61 6.75 -1.56 13.78
C ALA A 61 6.07 -0.20 14.08
N SER A 62 5.05 0.17 13.30
CA SER A 62 4.30 1.41 13.56
C SER A 62 3.39 1.32 14.79
N CYS A 63 2.83 0.13 15.05
CA CYS A 63 1.95 -0.12 16.19
C CYS A 63 2.72 -0.22 17.50
N GLU A 64 3.92 -0.80 17.48
CA GLU A 64 4.85 -0.81 18.60
C GLU A 64 5.34 0.59 18.96
N ALA A 65 5.71 1.40 17.97
CA ALA A 65 6.09 2.79 18.18
C ALA A 65 4.95 3.61 18.81
N LYS A 66 3.72 3.47 18.28
CA LYS A 66 2.52 4.12 18.86
C LYS A 66 2.20 3.64 20.28
N ALA A 67 2.43 2.36 20.58
CA ALA A 67 2.25 1.82 21.92
C ALA A 67 3.31 2.37 22.90
N ALA A 68 4.55 2.51 22.43
CA ALA A 68 5.65 3.09 23.19
C ALA A 68 5.44 4.59 23.46
N ASP A 69 4.96 5.36 22.47
CA ASP A 69 4.55 6.76 22.62
C ASP A 69 3.46 6.92 23.69
N LYS A 70 2.50 5.99 23.73
CA LYS A 70 1.45 5.94 24.75
C LYS A 70 1.92 5.37 26.09
N LYS A 71 3.22 5.06 26.24
CA LYS A 71 3.82 4.43 27.43
C LYS A 71 3.05 3.17 27.91
N LEU A 72 2.46 2.43 26.98
CA LEU A 72 1.74 1.20 27.30
C LEU A 72 2.74 0.09 27.61
N ALA A 73 2.57 -0.57 28.75
CA ALA A 73 3.41 -1.69 29.19
C ALA A 73 2.56 -2.95 29.44
N GLY A 74 3.20 -4.12 29.49
CA GLY A 74 2.55 -5.40 29.79
C GLY A 74 1.36 -5.72 28.88
N ALA A 75 0.28 -6.24 29.46
CA ALA A 75 -0.92 -6.68 28.74
C ALA A 75 -1.61 -5.56 27.93
N ALA A 76 -1.47 -4.30 28.38
CA ALA A 76 -2.04 -3.14 27.68
C ALA A 76 -1.32 -2.87 26.34
N LYS A 77 0.01 -3.03 26.31
CA LYS A 77 0.82 -2.94 25.08
C LYS A 77 0.38 -4.00 24.08
N GLY A 78 0.25 -5.26 24.52
CA GLY A 78 -0.16 -6.37 23.67
C GLY A 78 -1.58 -6.20 23.08
N SER A 79 -2.53 -5.72 23.88
CA SER A 79 -3.89 -5.44 23.42
C SER A 79 -3.95 -4.28 22.42
N PHE A 80 -3.17 -3.23 22.65
CA PHE A 80 -3.10 -2.09 21.75
C PHE A 80 -2.43 -2.45 20.42
N ILE A 81 -1.33 -3.19 20.44
CA ILE A 81 -0.67 -3.64 19.20
C ILE A 81 -1.63 -4.49 18.37
N LYS A 82 -2.28 -5.50 18.97
CA LYS A 82 -3.28 -6.34 18.27
C LYS A 82 -4.44 -5.52 17.68
N LYS A 83 -4.92 -4.50 18.40
CA LYS A 83 -5.97 -3.59 17.93
C LYS A 83 -5.45 -2.73 16.76
N CYS A 84 -4.27 -2.14 16.93
CA CYS A 84 -3.62 -1.28 15.95
C CYS A 84 -3.31 -2.04 14.65
N GLU A 85 -2.81 -3.27 14.73
CA GLU A 85 -2.55 -4.13 13.57
C GLU A 85 -3.85 -4.43 12.81
N LYS A 86 -4.93 -4.74 13.54
CA LYS A 86 -6.26 -4.97 12.96
C LYS A 86 -6.82 -3.71 12.29
N ASP A 87 -6.66 -2.56 12.93
CA ASP A 87 -7.12 -1.28 12.39
C ASP A 87 -6.27 -0.80 11.20
N MET A 88 -4.97 -1.10 11.19
CA MET A 88 -4.05 -0.83 10.07
C MET A 88 -4.32 -1.77 8.90
N LYS A 89 -4.61 -3.06 9.16
CA LYS A 89 -5.03 -4.01 8.12
C LYS A 89 -6.39 -3.60 7.52
N ALA A 90 -7.29 -3.05 8.34
CA ALA A 90 -8.52 -2.40 7.89
C ALA A 90 -8.30 -1.00 7.28
N GLN A 91 -7.07 -0.50 7.19
CA GLN A 91 -6.73 0.78 6.56
C GLN A 91 -5.66 0.61 5.48
N ALA A 92 -5.42 -0.63 5.02
CA ALA A 92 -4.40 -0.90 4.01
C ALA A 92 -4.65 -0.01 2.76
N PRO A 93 -3.69 0.87 2.39
CA PRO A 93 -3.83 1.74 1.23
C PRO A 93 -3.84 0.87 -0.02
N GLY A 94 -5.03 0.62 -0.53
CA GLY A 94 -5.28 -0.34 -1.61
C GLY A 94 -6.68 -0.95 -1.50
N ALA A 95 -7.07 -1.38 -0.30
CA ALA A 95 -8.41 -1.91 -0.05
C ALA A 95 -9.47 -0.81 -0.22
N GLN A 96 -9.19 0.41 0.25
CA GLN A 96 -10.14 1.52 0.15
C GLN A 96 -10.42 1.92 -1.31
N GLY A 97 -9.39 2.04 -2.16
CA GLY A 97 -9.58 2.35 -3.58
C GLY A 97 -10.32 1.26 -4.35
N VAL A 98 -10.04 -0.01 -4.06
CA VAL A 98 -10.77 -1.16 -4.65
C VAL A 98 -12.24 -1.16 -4.20
N CYS A 99 -12.50 -0.89 -2.92
CA CYS A 99 -13.85 -0.83 -2.38
C CYS A 99 -14.64 0.40 -2.87
N GLU A 100 -13.96 1.53 -3.09
CA GLU A 100 -14.54 2.74 -3.69
C GLU A 100 -14.95 2.50 -5.15
N ASN A 101 -14.10 1.81 -5.94
CA ASN A 101 -14.44 1.41 -7.30
C ASN A 101 -15.63 0.45 -7.32
N LYS A 102 -15.62 -0.60 -6.47
CA LYS A 102 -16.77 -1.52 -6.35
C LYS A 102 -18.05 -0.82 -5.90
N ALA A 103 -17.95 0.21 -5.07
CA ALA A 103 -19.10 1.02 -4.68
C ALA A 103 -19.59 1.88 -5.86
N ALA A 104 -18.69 2.42 -6.67
CA ALA A 104 -19.00 3.20 -7.86
C ALA A 104 -19.64 2.34 -8.96
N ASP A 105 -19.16 1.11 -9.19
CA ASP A 105 -19.78 0.13 -10.10
C ASP A 105 -21.21 -0.20 -9.70
N LYS A 106 -21.46 -0.27 -8.37
CA LYS A 106 -22.80 -0.44 -7.79
C LYS A 106 -23.62 0.85 -7.74
N LYS A 107 -23.09 1.97 -8.27
CA LYS A 107 -23.69 3.31 -8.24
C LYS A 107 -24.11 3.76 -6.84
N LEU A 108 -23.41 3.29 -5.81
CA LEU A 108 -23.68 3.68 -4.44
C LEU A 108 -23.20 5.11 -4.21
N ALA A 109 -24.06 5.93 -3.65
CA ALA A 109 -23.76 7.30 -3.26
C ALA A 109 -24.10 7.55 -1.78
N GLY A 110 -23.59 8.66 -1.23
CA GLY A 110 -23.90 9.09 0.13
C GLY A 110 -23.60 8.04 1.20
N ALA A 111 -24.54 7.87 2.14
CA ALA A 111 -24.39 6.94 3.26
C ALA A 111 -24.21 5.47 2.81
N ALA A 112 -24.89 5.05 1.74
CA ALA A 112 -24.79 3.67 1.23
C ALA A 112 -23.39 3.35 0.72
N LYS A 113 -22.76 4.30 0.02
CA LYS A 113 -21.35 4.20 -0.43
C LYS A 113 -20.43 4.02 0.78
N LYS A 114 -20.60 4.85 1.81
CA LYS A 114 -19.76 4.82 3.01
C LYS A 114 -19.89 3.51 3.78
N SER A 115 -21.11 3.00 3.96
CA SER A 115 -21.35 1.71 4.64
C SER A 115 -20.79 0.54 3.86
N PHE A 116 -20.93 0.54 2.53
CA PHE A 116 -20.36 -0.49 1.67
C PHE A 116 -18.83 -0.50 1.71
N ILE A 117 -18.20 0.67 1.60
CA ILE A 117 -16.74 0.78 1.67
C ILE A 117 -16.24 0.29 3.03
N GLN A 118 -16.87 0.72 4.13
CA GLN A 118 -16.51 0.27 5.49
C GLN A 118 -16.61 -1.25 5.65
N LYS A 119 -17.68 -1.86 5.13
CA LYS A 119 -17.88 -3.32 5.14
C LYS A 119 -16.82 -4.02 4.27
N CYS A 120 -16.65 -3.57 3.04
CA CYS A 120 -15.72 -4.12 2.06
C CYS A 120 -14.26 -4.07 2.56
N VAL A 121 -13.85 -2.95 3.16
CA VAL A 121 -12.51 -2.78 3.71
C VAL A 121 -12.31 -3.67 4.95
N LYS A 122 -13.33 -3.81 5.80
CA LYS A 122 -13.30 -4.71 6.96
C LYS A 122 -13.18 -6.18 6.54
N ASP A 123 -13.90 -6.59 5.50
CA ASP A 123 -13.84 -7.96 4.97
C ASP A 123 -12.49 -8.24 4.28
N ALA A 124 -11.91 -7.24 3.61
CA ALA A 124 -10.58 -7.35 3.00
C ALA A 124 -9.43 -7.52 4.02
N GLY A 125 -9.61 -7.05 5.26
CA GLY A 125 -8.65 -7.27 6.35
C GLY A 125 -8.88 -8.55 7.15
N GLY A 126 -9.98 -9.27 6.91
CA GLY A 126 -10.47 -10.36 7.75
C GLY A 126 -10.07 -11.77 7.35
N ASN A 127 -9.39 -11.96 6.22
CA ASN A 127 -8.84 -13.27 5.80
C ASN A 127 -7.31 -13.30 5.93
#